data_AF-A0A1E7RMX5-F1
#
_entry.id   AF-A0A1E7RMX5-F1
#
_cell.length_a   1.000
_cell.length_b   1.000
_cell.length_c   1.000
_cell.angle_alpha   90.00
_cell.angle_beta   90.00
_cell.angle_gamma   90.00
#
_symmetry.space_group_name_H-M   'P 1'
#
loop_
_entity.id
_entity.type
_entity.pdbx_description
1 polymer ?
#
loop_
_entity_poly.entity_id
_entity_poly.type
_entity_poly.pdbx_seq_one_letter_code
_entity_poly.pdbx_strand_id
1 'polypeptide(L)' 'MILQGAVEAAKRRLAIQVELGPVLHYQFRLAAWRLNQNPSLLLRQKISSYVAMADNPKSIDLSVTSNSPKPKATR' A
#
# COMPACT_ATOMS: atom_id res chain seq x y z
N MET A 1 -8.36 28.65 -18.36
CA MET A 1 -7.86 28.60 -16.96
C MET A 1 -7.66 27.20 -16.38
N ILE A 2 -8.37 26.15 -16.81
CA ILE A 2 -8.26 24.80 -16.21
C ILE A 2 -6.90 24.12 -16.49
N LEU A 3 -6.29 24.40 -17.64
CA LEU A 3 -5.01 23.80 -18.04
C LEU A 3 -3.81 24.34 -17.26
N GLN A 4 -3.83 25.61 -16.81
CA GLN A 4 -2.73 26.20 -16.04
C GLN A 4 -2.53 25.50 -14.69
N GLY A 5 -3.61 25.23 -13.96
CA GLY A 5 -3.54 24.50 -12.68
C GLY A 5 -3.04 23.05 -12.82
N ALA A 6 -3.38 22.38 -13.92
CA ALA A 6 -2.89 21.03 -14.21
C ALA A 6 -1.38 21.01 -14.56
N VAL A 7 -0.91 22.02 -15.30
CA VAL A 7 0.52 22.18 -15.64
C VAL A 7 1.35 22.51 -14.40
N GLU A 8 0.82 23.32 -13.49
CA GLU A 8 1.48 23.70 -12.24
C GLU A 8 1.52 22.52 -11.24
N ALA A 9 0.46 21.71 -11.20
CA ALA A 9 0.44 20.44 -10.47
C ALA A 9 1.44 19.42 -11.05
N ALA A 10 1.62 19.38 -12.37
CA ALA A 10 2.60 18.53 -13.04
C ALA A 10 4.04 18.95 -12.72
N LYS A 11 4.33 20.27 -12.63
CA LYS A 11 5.65 20.78 -12.20
C LYS A 11 6.05 20.39 -10.78
N ARG A 12 5.07 20.04 -9.92
CA ARG A 12 5.31 19.56 -8.54
C ARG A 12 5.45 18.04 -8.43
N ARG A 13 5.32 17.29 -9.53
CA ARG A 13 5.47 15.83 -9.49
C ARG A 13 6.94 15.46 -9.33
N LEU A 14 7.32 15.10 -8.11
CA LEU A 14 8.57 14.42 -7.82
C LEU A 14 8.41 12.93 -8.17
N ALA A 15 9.27 12.44 -9.07
CA ALA A 15 9.39 11.03 -9.34
C ALA A 15 10.29 10.40 -8.28
N ILE A 16 9.71 9.64 -7.37
CA ILE A 16 10.46 8.91 -6.33
C ILE A 16 10.66 7.48 -6.81
N GLN A 17 11.91 7.05 -6.89
CA GLN A 17 12.23 5.65 -7.08
C GLN A 17 12.19 4.93 -5.72
N VAL A 18 11.42 3.85 -5.65
CA VAL A 18 11.31 3.01 -4.46
C VAL A 18 11.86 1.64 -4.81
N GLU A 19 12.96 1.27 -4.19
CA GLU A 19 13.50 -0.08 -4.32
C GLU A 19 12.68 -1.03 -3.45
N LEU A 20 12.16 -2.09 -4.08
CA LEU A 20 11.42 -3.15 -3.42
C LEU A 20 12.15 -4.47 -3.63
N GLY A 21 12.20 -5.30 -2.58
CA GLY A 21 12.65 -6.67 -2.73
C GLY A 21 11.79 -7.44 -3.76
N PRO A 22 12.37 -8.44 -4.46
CA PRO A 22 11.73 -9.09 -5.61
C PRO A 22 10.38 -9.74 -5.27
N VAL A 23 10.26 -10.37 -4.08
CA VAL A 23 9.01 -10.99 -3.62
C VAL A 23 7.93 -9.94 -3.38
N LEU A 24 8.27 -8.86 -2.69
CA LEU A 24 7.34 -7.78 -2.37
C LEU A 24 6.87 -7.08 -3.65
N HIS A 25 7.79 -6.86 -4.59
CA HIS A 25 7.48 -6.27 -5.89
C HIS A 25 6.48 -7.13 -6.69
N TYR A 26 6.66 -8.45 -6.70
CA TYR A 26 5.72 -9.38 -7.35
C TYR A 26 4.33 -9.32 -6.70
N GLN A 27 4.25 -9.47 -5.37
CA GLN A 27 2.98 -9.44 -4.65
C GLN A 27 2.25 -8.11 -4.86
N PHE A 28 3.00 -7.02 -4.89
CA PHE A 28 2.45 -5.69 -5.11
C PHE A 28 1.85 -5.53 -6.52
N ARG A 29 2.56 -5.98 -7.56
CA ARG A 29 2.03 -5.99 -8.94
C ARG A 29 0.78 -6.86 -9.07
N LEU A 30 0.78 -8.03 -8.43
CA LEU A 30 -0.37 -8.94 -8.44
C LEU A 30 -1.60 -8.29 -7.78
N ALA A 31 -1.41 -7.60 -6.65
CA ALA A 31 -2.48 -6.87 -5.98
C ALA A 31 -3.02 -5.73 -6.86
N ALA A 32 -2.15 -4.95 -7.49
CA ALA A 32 -2.55 -3.88 -8.41
C ALA A 32 -3.36 -4.43 -9.60
N TRP A 33 -2.94 -5.56 -10.16
CA TRP A 33 -3.67 -6.24 -11.24
C TRP A 33 -5.06 -6.71 -10.79
N ARG A 34 -5.15 -7.38 -9.63
CA ARG A 34 -6.44 -7.85 -9.09
C ARG A 34 -7.43 -6.72 -8.82
N LEU A 35 -6.93 -5.54 -8.45
CA LEU A 35 -7.73 -4.36 -8.17
C LEU A 35 -8.01 -3.51 -9.43
N ASN A 36 -7.51 -3.92 -10.59
CA ASN A 36 -7.54 -3.14 -11.84
C ASN A 36 -7.04 -1.69 -11.63
N GLN A 37 -5.94 -1.54 -10.86
CA GLN A 37 -5.37 -0.26 -10.50
C GLN A 37 -3.94 -0.09 -11.04
N ASN A 38 -3.57 1.15 -11.31
CA ASN A 38 -2.18 1.49 -11.61
C ASN A 38 -1.29 1.21 -10.37
N PRO A 39 -0.16 0.48 -10.50
CA PRO A 39 0.71 0.16 -9.37
C PRO A 39 1.19 1.39 -8.59
N SER A 40 1.55 2.48 -9.28
CA SER A 40 1.99 3.72 -8.63
C SER A 40 0.87 4.39 -7.83
N LEU A 41 -0.37 4.28 -8.30
CA LEU A 41 -1.54 4.78 -7.59
C LEU A 41 -1.79 3.96 -6.31
N LEU A 42 -1.75 2.64 -6.43
CA LEU A 42 -1.89 1.74 -5.28
C LEU A 42 -0.79 2.02 -4.24
N LEU A 43 0.45 2.26 -4.69
CA LEU A 43 1.60 2.46 -3.80
C LEU A 43 1.41 3.74 -3.00
N ARG A 44 1.00 4.81 -3.70
CA ARG A 44 0.68 6.09 -3.09
C ARG A 44 -0.42 5.97 -2.04
N GLN A 45 -1.48 5.20 -2.31
CA GLN A 45 -2.55 4.96 -1.34
C GLN A 45 -2.04 4.25 -0.10
N LYS A 46 -1.23 3.18 -0.26
CA LYS A 46 -0.69 2.43 0.89
C LYS A 46 0.26 3.28 1.75
N ILE A 47 1.13 4.08 1.12
CA ILE A 47 2.01 5.01 1.84
C ILE A 47 1.16 6.06 2.58
N SER A 48 0.16 6.64 1.93
CA SER A 48 -0.71 7.64 2.57
C SER A 48 -1.46 7.06 3.76
N SER A 49 -1.98 5.83 3.65
CA SER A 49 -2.61 5.14 4.78
C SER A 49 -1.62 4.91 5.91
N TYR A 50 -0.40 4.45 5.60
CA TYR A 50 0.63 4.24 6.60
C TYR A 50 1.01 5.53 7.36
N VAL A 51 1.21 6.64 6.65
CA VAL A 51 1.51 7.95 7.27
C VAL A 51 0.37 8.38 8.18
N ALA A 52 -0.88 8.31 7.71
CA ALA A 52 -2.05 8.65 8.52
C ALA A 52 -2.17 7.78 9.79
N MET A 53 -1.74 6.51 9.71
CA MET A 53 -1.69 5.60 10.86
C MET A 53 -0.54 5.92 11.81
N ALA A 54 0.63 6.29 11.28
CA ALA A 54 1.78 6.71 12.08
C ALA A 54 1.49 7.99 12.86
N ASP A 55 0.74 8.93 12.27
CA ASP A 55 0.32 10.17 12.91
C ASP A 55 -0.76 9.96 13.99
N ASN A 56 -1.52 8.85 13.92
CA ASN A 56 -2.52 8.47 14.91
C ASN A 56 -2.51 6.96 15.24
N PRO A 57 -1.57 6.51 16.08
CA PRO A 57 -1.31 5.08 16.33
C PRO A 57 -2.40 4.35 17.12
N LYS A 58 -3.45 5.04 17.60
CA LYS A 58 -4.46 4.47 18.51
C LYS A 58 -5.50 3.55 17.85
N SER A 59 -5.46 3.32 16.55
CA SER A 59 -6.57 2.68 15.81
C SER A 59 -6.28 1.28 15.26
N ILE A 60 -5.10 0.69 15.48
CA ILE A 60 -4.77 -0.60 14.87
C ILE A 60 -4.12 -1.55 15.88
N ASP A 61 -4.95 -2.45 16.40
CA ASP A 61 -4.49 -3.68 17.00
C ASP A 61 -4.07 -4.62 15.85
N LEU A 62 -2.81 -4.54 15.42
CA LEU A 62 -2.21 -5.52 14.49
C LEU A 62 -1.92 -6.81 15.25
N SER A 63 -2.97 -7.48 15.74
CA SER A 63 -2.84 -8.86 16.20
C SER A 63 -2.65 -9.73 14.95
N VAL A 64 -1.40 -10.04 14.61
CA VAL A 64 -1.08 -11.07 13.62
C VAL A 64 -1.44 -12.42 14.26
N THR A 65 -2.72 -12.79 14.23
CA THR A 65 -3.14 -14.13 14.62
C THR A 65 -2.84 -15.06 13.47
N SER A 66 -1.73 -15.79 13.54
CA SER A 66 -1.57 -16.99 12.73
C SER A 66 -2.69 -17.94 13.14
N ASN A 67 -3.65 -18.18 12.25
CA ASN A 67 -4.58 -19.30 12.37
C ASN A 67 -3.78 -20.59 12.16
N SER A 68 -2.98 -20.97 13.15
CA SER A 68 -2.45 -22.32 13.25
C SER A 68 -3.65 -23.21 13.57
N PRO A 69 -4.01 -24.20 12.73
CA PRO A 69 -5.07 -25.14 13.08
C PRO A 69 -4.66 -25.84 14.38
N LYS A 70 -5.48 -25.68 15.43
CA LYS A 70 -5.28 -26.40 16.69
C LYS A 70 -5.26 -27.90 16.37
N PRO A 71 -4.24 -28.66 16.82
CA PRO A 71 -4.27 -30.11 16.67
C PRO A 71 -5.52 -30.64 17.38
N LYS A 72 -6.35 -31.36 16.63
CA LYS A 72 -7.54 -32.01 17.15
C LYS A 72 -7.06 -33.10 18.10
N ALA A 73 -7.27 -32.91 19.41
CA ALA A 73 -6.99 -33.94 20.40
C ALA A 73 -7.87 -35.16 20.08
N THR A 74 -7.26 -36.22 19.58
CA THR A 74 -7.85 -37.55 19.51
C THR A 74 -8.01 -38.03 20.95
N ARG A 75 -9.26 -38.23 21.36
CA ARG A 75 -9.63 -38.90 22.60
C ARG A 75 -10.03 -40.33 22.28
#